data_AF-A0A3P1CXZ6-F1
#
_entry.id   AF-A0A3P1CXZ6-F1
#
_cell.length_a   1.000
_cell.length_b   1.000
_cell.length_c   1.000
_cell.angle_alpha   90.00
_cell.angle_beta   90.00
_cell.angle_gamma   90.00
#
_symmetry.space_group_name_H-M   'P 1'
#
loop_
_entity.id
_entity.type
_entity.pdbx_description
1 polymer ?
#
loop_
_entity_poly.entity_id
_entity_poly.type
_entity_poly.pdbx_seq_one_letter_code
_entity_poly.pdbx_strand_id
1 'polypeptide(L)'
;MYHSIQKIALVIGLTLSVGLVSCQKDSAITPDQPQLDNSSSKKAADDIIVVNMAKKYTLIKQGNAVLTYYPDGRLQKVTQGADFHRDYTYSGNTIQAISYRYGKMAFKDTYLIDPATNRCYESEQIDYKVLQTPFNSNLNDPFRTRTWVYAYNAKGQLISCGEKYKAGTRTEYSYNAQGNLDLVTTYWEPMSKVNPWYTISLKYLENNARQNQNPGKINVIEYVEDKYPTNFNWILQPTPYSYIDYYAQAIPERYLKIYGKMSKNLLASANWHVEGMGYHGSNFTYSLNADGYVTERKRFDDQYPQLLETEAYDYNVSYLGVSL
;
A
#
# COMPACT_ATOMS: atom_id res chain seq x y z
N MET A 1 -0.88 -3.87 66.97
CA MET A 1 -1.54 -2.77 67.69
C MET A 1 -1.99 -1.75 66.64
N TYR A 2 -3.31 -1.73 66.37
CA TYR A 2 -4.18 -0.67 65.81
C TYR A 2 -3.64 0.29 64.71
N HIS A 3 -4.18 0.16 63.47
CA HIS A 3 -5.09 1.12 62.76
C HIS A 3 -4.33 1.94 61.69
N SER A 4 -4.82 2.26 60.48
CA SER A 4 -6.19 2.50 60.00
C SER A 4 -6.34 2.18 58.51
N ILE A 5 -7.53 1.68 58.15
CA ILE A 5 -8.05 1.46 56.80
C ILE A 5 -8.70 2.76 56.30
N GLN A 6 -8.28 3.28 55.16
CA GLN A 6 -8.94 4.43 54.51
C GLN A 6 -9.98 3.92 53.50
N LYS A 7 -11.25 4.20 53.79
CA LYS A 7 -12.41 3.90 52.93
C LYS A 7 -12.55 5.00 51.87
N ILE A 8 -12.50 4.63 50.59
CA ILE A 8 -12.91 5.51 49.48
C ILE A 8 -14.35 5.16 49.13
N ALA A 9 -15.24 6.15 49.24
CA ALA A 9 -16.65 6.03 48.90
C ALA A 9 -16.82 6.12 47.38
N LEU A 10 -17.52 5.13 46.81
CA LEU A 10 -17.91 5.05 45.42
C LEU A 10 -19.28 5.74 45.26
N VAL A 11 -19.35 6.85 44.52
CA VAL A 11 -20.62 7.51 44.16
C VAL A 11 -21.02 7.02 42.77
N ILE A 12 -22.06 6.18 42.73
CA ILE A 12 -22.70 5.70 41.50
C ILE A 12 -23.82 6.69 41.16
N GLY A 13 -23.60 7.52 40.15
CA GLY A 13 -24.63 8.36 39.54
C GLY A 13 -25.30 7.63 38.39
N LEU A 14 -26.43 6.97 38.66
CA LEU A 14 -27.26 6.32 37.65
C LEU A 14 -28.25 7.36 37.08
N THR A 15 -28.01 7.85 35.86
CA THR A 15 -28.99 8.68 35.14
C THR A 15 -29.70 7.84 34.07
N LEU A 16 -30.95 7.50 34.38
CA LEU A 16 -31.93 6.92 33.46
C LEU A 16 -32.32 7.96 32.41
N SER A 17 -32.05 7.68 31.13
CA SER A 17 -32.65 8.39 30.00
C SER A 17 -33.48 7.41 29.18
N VAL A 18 -34.79 7.53 29.33
CA VAL A 18 -35.82 6.85 28.54
C VAL A 18 -36.10 7.74 27.32
N GLY A 19 -36.05 7.20 26.11
CA GLY A 19 -36.25 8.02 24.91
C GLY A 19 -36.46 7.25 23.62
N LEU A 20 -37.71 6.81 23.44
CA LEU A 20 -38.47 6.72 22.18
C LEU A 20 -37.95 5.85 21.02
N VAL A 21 -38.70 4.77 20.82
CA VAL A 21 -38.76 3.90 19.65
C VAL A 21 -39.23 4.70 18.43
N SER A 22 -38.45 4.71 17.36
CA SER A 22 -38.94 5.04 16.00
C SER A 22 -38.77 3.80 15.13
N CYS A 23 -39.89 3.11 14.88
CA CYS A 23 -39.99 2.09 13.86
C CYS A 23 -39.97 2.78 12.50
N GLN A 24 -38.83 2.75 11.80
CA GLN A 24 -38.84 2.92 10.34
C GLN A 24 -38.96 1.54 9.69
N LYS A 25 -40.05 1.41 8.93
CA LYS A 25 -40.38 0.25 8.12
C LYS A 25 -39.78 0.44 6.73
N ASP A 26 -39.01 -0.55 6.30
CA ASP A 26 -38.60 -0.96 4.96
C ASP A 26 -38.32 0.10 3.88
N SER A 27 -37.09 0.09 3.38
CA SER A 27 -36.84 0.18 1.94
C SER A 27 -35.65 -0.72 1.61
N ALA A 28 -35.88 -1.72 0.76
CA ALA A 28 -34.86 -2.59 0.23
C ALA A 28 -33.78 -1.74 -0.46
N ILE A 29 -32.55 -1.88 0.02
CA ILE A 29 -31.37 -1.26 -0.60
C ILE A 29 -31.11 -2.05 -1.89
N THR A 30 -31.47 -1.45 -3.01
CA THR A 30 -30.94 -1.88 -4.31
C THR A 30 -29.57 -1.22 -4.44
N PRO A 31 -28.49 -1.91 -4.83
CA PRO A 31 -27.19 -1.27 -5.00
C PRO A 31 -27.30 -0.19 -6.08
N ASP A 32 -27.04 1.06 -5.72
CA ASP A 32 -26.92 2.16 -6.67
C ASP A 32 -25.83 1.81 -7.70
N GLN A 33 -26.23 1.71 -8.96
CA GLN A 33 -25.32 1.84 -10.09
C GLN A 33 -24.72 3.26 -10.06
N PRO A 34 -23.42 3.44 -10.36
CA PRO A 34 -22.83 4.76 -10.45
C PRO A 34 -23.57 5.59 -11.51
N GLN A 35 -24.23 6.66 -11.09
CA GLN A 35 -24.79 7.66 -11.99
C GLN A 35 -23.63 8.39 -12.69
N LEU A 36 -23.63 8.33 -14.03
CA LEU A 36 -22.84 9.22 -14.88
C LEU A 36 -23.47 10.62 -14.79
N ASP A 37 -22.94 11.46 -13.91
CA ASP A 37 -23.29 12.88 -13.86
C ASP A 37 -22.83 13.58 -15.14
N ASN A 38 -23.74 13.71 -16.10
CA ASN A 38 -23.64 14.67 -17.19
C ASN A 38 -24.12 16.04 -16.69
N SER A 39 -23.23 16.81 -16.08
CA SER A 39 -23.45 18.23 -15.84
C SER A 39 -22.30 19.08 -16.40
N SER A 40 -22.33 19.23 -17.71
CA SER A 40 -21.60 20.27 -18.44
C SER A 40 -22.29 21.62 -18.26
N SER A 41 -21.67 22.57 -17.55
CA SER A 41 -21.67 23.98 -17.98
C SER A 41 -20.65 24.85 -17.22
N LYS A 42 -19.92 25.66 -18.02
CA LYS A 42 -19.10 26.85 -17.67
C LYS A 42 -17.65 26.64 -17.21
N LYS A 43 -16.75 26.62 -18.20
CA LYS A 43 -15.76 27.70 -18.44
C LYS A 43 -15.17 27.53 -19.84
N ALA A 44 -15.68 28.32 -20.80
CA ALA A 44 -15.06 28.47 -22.11
C ALA A 44 -14.04 29.63 -22.02
N ALA A 45 -12.77 29.27 -21.90
CA ALA A 45 -11.63 30.11 -22.22
C ALA A 45 -10.48 29.16 -22.57
N ASP A 46 -10.12 29.15 -23.85
CA ASP A 46 -8.97 28.45 -24.46
C ASP A 46 -8.91 26.91 -24.38
N ASP A 47 -10.03 26.23 -24.66
CA ASP A 47 -9.97 24.82 -25.07
C ASP A 47 -9.48 24.74 -26.53
N ILE A 48 -8.17 24.67 -26.72
CA ILE A 48 -7.63 23.91 -27.85
C ILE A 48 -8.26 22.53 -27.72
N ILE A 49 -9.16 22.18 -28.64
CA ILE A 49 -9.75 20.84 -28.68
C ILE A 49 -8.63 19.89 -29.09
N VAL A 50 -7.88 19.43 -28.10
CA VAL A 50 -6.89 18.39 -28.26
C VAL A 50 -7.64 17.06 -28.37
N VAL A 51 -8.12 16.74 -29.57
CA VAL A 51 -8.66 15.41 -29.87
C VAL A 51 -7.47 14.47 -30.07
N ASN A 52 -7.46 13.34 -29.34
CA ASN A 52 -6.53 12.20 -29.51
C ASN A 52 -5.07 12.36 -29.07
N MET A 53 -4.68 13.32 -28.23
CA MET A 53 -3.34 13.27 -27.65
C MET A 53 -3.23 12.24 -26.52
N ALA A 54 -2.13 11.50 -26.51
CA ALA A 54 -1.83 10.56 -25.45
C ALA A 54 -1.61 11.31 -24.13
N LYS A 55 -2.42 10.99 -23.12
CA LYS A 55 -2.29 11.56 -21.78
C LYS A 55 -1.27 10.77 -20.95
N LYS A 56 -0.46 11.48 -20.16
CA LYS A 56 0.42 10.94 -19.12
C LYS A 56 -0.11 11.34 -17.76
N TYR A 57 -0.33 10.36 -16.91
CA TYR A 57 -0.79 10.54 -15.52
C TYR A 57 0.39 10.37 -14.58
N THR A 58 0.59 11.35 -13.71
CA THR A 58 1.61 11.32 -12.65
C THR A 58 0.91 11.45 -11.32
N LEU A 59 0.98 10.43 -10.45
CA LEU A 59 0.34 10.44 -9.14
C LEU A 59 0.95 11.55 -8.27
N ILE A 60 0.15 12.51 -7.82
CA ILE A 60 0.60 13.61 -6.95
C ILE A 60 0.04 13.48 -5.53
N LYS A 61 -0.96 12.63 -5.33
CA LYS A 61 -1.53 12.35 -4.01
C LYS A 61 -2.05 10.92 -3.90
N GLN A 62 -1.83 10.28 -2.75
CA GLN A 62 -2.46 9.03 -2.36
C GLN A 62 -2.82 9.10 -0.87
N GLY A 63 -4.11 9.15 -0.55
CA GLY A 63 -4.60 9.38 0.82
C GLY A 63 -4.03 10.67 1.40
N ASN A 64 -3.32 10.55 2.51
CA ASN A 64 -2.64 11.67 3.18
C ASN A 64 -1.22 11.92 2.66
N ALA A 65 -0.74 11.13 1.70
CA ALA A 65 0.57 11.30 1.10
C ALA A 65 0.50 12.26 -0.10
N VAL A 66 1.44 13.20 -0.17
CA VAL A 66 1.64 14.11 -1.31
C VAL A 66 3.01 13.83 -1.91
N LEU A 67 3.07 13.75 -3.24
CA LEU A 67 4.26 13.37 -3.99
C LEU A 67 4.72 14.55 -4.86
N THR A 68 6.01 14.86 -4.83
CA THR A 68 6.64 15.81 -5.76
C THR A 68 7.70 15.11 -6.59
N TYR A 69 7.98 15.68 -7.77
CA TYR A 69 8.86 15.09 -8.77
C TYR A 69 9.86 16.12 -9.26
N TYR A 70 11.05 15.64 -9.64
CA TYR A 70 11.99 16.41 -10.44
C TYR A 70 11.42 16.69 -11.84
N PRO A 71 11.95 17.68 -12.57
CA PRO A 71 11.49 17.98 -13.94
C PRO A 71 11.56 16.79 -14.91
N ASP A 72 12.47 15.85 -14.68
CA ASP A 72 12.62 14.61 -15.47
C ASP A 72 11.57 13.53 -15.12
N GLY A 73 10.70 13.78 -14.14
CA GLY A 73 9.65 12.88 -13.69
C GLY A 73 10.09 11.85 -12.64
N ARG A 74 11.33 11.89 -12.15
CA ARG A 74 11.75 11.07 -11.00
C ARG A 74 11.14 11.59 -9.71
N LEU A 75 10.76 10.68 -8.81
CA LEU A 75 10.20 11.03 -7.51
C LEU A 75 11.23 11.83 -6.69
N GLN A 76 10.85 13.00 -6.19
CA GLN A 76 11.73 13.88 -5.43
C GLN A 76 11.45 13.78 -3.93
N LYS A 77 10.17 13.83 -3.55
CA LYS A 77 9.75 13.86 -2.15
C LYS A 77 8.38 13.24 -1.98
N VAL A 78 8.18 12.62 -0.83
CA VAL A 78 6.86 12.20 -0.33
C VAL A 78 6.66 12.84 1.03
N THR A 79 5.55 13.54 1.25
CA THR A 79 5.14 14.02 2.57
C THR A 79 3.89 13.27 3.02
N GLN A 80 3.77 12.95 4.30
CA GLN A 80 2.57 12.31 4.87
C GLN A 80 2.25 12.95 6.21
N GLY A 81 1.17 13.74 6.25
CA GLY A 81 0.87 14.58 7.41
C GLY A 81 1.95 15.65 7.67
N ALA A 82 1.94 16.23 8.86
CA ALA A 82 2.86 17.31 9.23
C ALA A 82 4.27 16.80 9.60
N ASP A 83 4.35 15.58 10.12
CA ASP A 83 5.56 15.12 10.82
C ASP A 83 6.44 14.21 9.99
N PHE A 84 5.94 13.59 8.92
CA PHE A 84 6.69 12.64 8.12
C PHE A 84 6.95 13.15 6.71
N HIS A 85 8.19 13.02 6.27
CA HIS A 85 8.53 13.11 4.85
C HIS A 85 9.71 12.22 4.49
N ARG A 86 9.89 12.00 3.19
CA ARG A 86 10.95 11.21 2.62
C ARG A 86 11.48 11.88 1.36
N ASP A 87 12.77 12.14 1.34
CA ASP A 87 13.47 12.80 0.22
C ASP A 87 14.27 11.78 -0.57
N TYR A 88 14.33 11.96 -1.89
CA TYR A 88 15.00 11.05 -2.81
C TYR A 88 16.09 11.76 -3.58
N THR A 89 17.26 11.12 -3.65
CA THR A 89 18.38 11.56 -4.49
C THR A 89 18.86 10.41 -5.36
N TYR A 90 19.40 10.75 -6.52
CA TYR A 90 19.76 9.78 -7.55
C TYR A 90 21.19 10.05 -8.01
N SER A 91 22.04 9.01 -8.01
CA SER A 91 23.43 9.12 -8.44
C SER A 91 23.85 7.82 -9.13
N GLY A 92 24.08 7.90 -10.45
CA GLY A 92 24.39 6.72 -11.27
C GLY A 92 23.31 5.64 -11.11
N ASN A 93 23.75 4.44 -10.71
CA ASN A 93 22.91 3.27 -10.49
C ASN A 93 22.42 3.14 -9.04
N THR A 94 22.33 4.25 -8.33
CA THR A 94 21.93 4.27 -6.92
C THR A 94 20.83 5.28 -6.68
N ILE A 95 19.85 4.89 -5.86
CA ILE A 95 18.83 5.79 -5.33
C ILE A 95 19.00 5.81 -3.82
N GLN A 96 19.08 7.00 -3.24
CA GLN A 96 19.09 7.17 -1.80
C GLN A 96 17.77 7.82 -1.37
N ALA A 97 17.13 7.22 -0.38
CA ALA A 97 15.90 7.74 0.22
C ALA A 97 16.11 7.98 1.72
N ILE A 98 15.84 9.20 2.17
CA ILE A 98 16.00 9.59 3.58
C ILE A 98 14.64 9.97 4.13
N SER A 99 14.21 9.26 5.18
CA SER A 99 12.97 9.56 5.88
C SER A 99 13.23 10.39 7.13
N TYR A 100 12.44 11.42 7.30
CA TYR A 100 12.41 12.28 8.48
C TYR A 100 11.08 12.13 9.20
N ARG A 101 11.13 12.11 10.53
CA ARG A 101 9.95 12.20 11.39
C ARG A 101 10.19 13.22 12.50
N TYR A 102 9.26 14.16 12.69
CA TYR A 102 9.40 15.29 13.63
C TYR A 102 10.71 16.07 13.41
N GLY A 103 11.10 16.26 12.15
CA GLY A 103 12.34 16.93 11.75
C GLY A 103 13.64 16.14 12.00
N LYS A 104 13.56 14.91 12.52
CA LYS A 104 14.73 14.05 12.78
C LYS A 104 14.82 12.92 11.77
N MET A 105 16.04 12.58 11.35
CA MET A 105 16.28 11.44 10.46
C MET A 105 15.87 10.15 11.16
N ALA A 106 15.00 9.37 10.51
CA ALA A 106 14.48 8.10 11.01
C ALA A 106 15.07 6.92 10.24
N PHE A 107 15.14 7.01 8.90
CA PHE A 107 15.69 5.97 8.04
C PHE A 107 16.56 6.56 6.94
N LYS A 108 17.57 5.82 6.54
CA LYS A 108 18.28 6.01 5.27
C LYS A 108 18.31 4.70 4.53
N ASP A 109 17.70 4.67 3.35
CA ASP A 109 17.74 3.54 2.44
C ASP A 109 18.61 3.88 1.24
N THR A 110 19.44 2.93 0.82
CA THR A 110 20.27 3.01 -0.39
C THR A 110 19.93 1.83 -1.28
N TYR A 111 19.35 2.08 -2.44
CA TYR A 111 18.96 1.08 -3.42
C TYR A 111 20.00 0.97 -4.54
N LEU A 112 20.50 -0.24 -4.79
CA LEU A 112 21.41 -0.55 -5.88
C LEU A 112 20.60 -1.06 -7.07
N ILE A 113 20.64 -0.29 -8.16
CA ILE A 113 19.88 -0.53 -9.37
C ILE A 113 20.76 -1.24 -10.40
N ASP A 114 20.26 -2.32 -10.98
CA ASP A 114 20.91 -2.95 -12.12
C ASP A 114 20.65 -2.09 -13.37
N PRO A 115 21.70 -1.55 -14.03
CA PRO A 115 21.54 -0.69 -15.21
C PRO A 115 20.92 -1.41 -16.41
N ALA A 116 21.03 -2.74 -16.49
CA ALA A 116 20.47 -3.50 -17.62
C ALA A 116 18.96 -3.68 -17.50
N THR A 117 18.45 -3.87 -16.28
CA THR A 117 17.03 -4.14 -16.04
C THR A 117 16.26 -2.98 -15.41
N ASN A 118 16.97 -1.98 -14.90
CA ASN A 118 16.46 -0.88 -14.09
C ASN A 118 15.70 -1.35 -12.84
N ARG A 119 16.15 -2.47 -12.24
CA ARG A 119 15.55 -3.06 -11.03
C ARG A 119 16.51 -3.01 -9.86
N CYS A 120 15.98 -2.88 -8.66
CA CYS A 120 16.76 -2.99 -7.43
C CYS A 120 17.18 -4.43 -7.22
N TYR A 121 18.49 -4.73 -7.15
CA TYR A 121 18.98 -6.08 -6.84
C TYR A 121 19.47 -6.21 -5.38
N GLU A 122 19.82 -5.09 -4.75
CA GLU A 122 20.21 -5.02 -3.35
C GLU A 122 19.83 -3.66 -2.76
N SER A 123 19.47 -3.62 -1.47
CA SER A 123 19.30 -2.37 -0.74
C SER A 123 19.92 -2.45 0.65
N GLU A 124 20.40 -1.33 1.15
CA GLU A 124 20.84 -1.17 2.53
C GLU A 124 19.93 -0.16 3.24
N GLN A 125 19.44 -0.54 4.41
CA GLN A 125 18.70 0.32 5.31
C GLN A 125 19.50 0.58 6.58
N ILE A 126 19.52 1.84 7.01
CA ILE A 126 20.02 2.27 8.32
C ILE A 126 18.84 2.83 9.11
N ASP A 127 18.50 2.16 10.20
CA ASP A 127 17.50 2.60 11.18
C ASP A 127 18.17 3.52 12.20
N TYR A 128 17.82 4.80 12.21
CA TYR A 128 18.29 5.73 13.22
C TYR A 128 17.35 5.66 14.43
N LYS A 129 17.85 5.18 15.58
CA LYS A 129 17.07 4.99 16.83
C LYS A 129 16.79 6.32 17.55
N VAL A 130 16.52 7.37 16.79
CA VAL A 130 16.41 8.76 17.27
C VAL A 130 15.04 9.05 17.88
N LEU A 131 14.07 8.16 17.69
CA LEU A 131 12.77 8.20 18.34
C LEU A 131 12.71 7.12 19.41
N GLN A 132 12.49 7.51 20.66
CA GLN A 132 12.13 6.54 21.70
C GLN A 132 10.87 5.80 21.28
N THR A 133 10.98 4.50 21.13
CA THR A 133 9.87 3.58 21.11
C THR A 133 9.83 2.90 22.48
N PRO A 134 8.68 2.36 22.92
CA PRO A 134 8.60 1.61 24.17
C PRO A 134 9.59 0.42 24.27
N PHE A 135 10.25 0.06 23.17
CA PHE A 135 11.08 -1.14 23.02
C PHE A 135 12.54 -0.86 22.67
N ASN A 136 12.96 0.41 22.50
CA ASN A 136 14.35 0.77 22.18
C ASN A 136 15.04 1.58 23.30
N SER A 137 14.55 1.52 24.53
CA SER A 137 15.06 2.30 25.66
C SER A 137 16.49 1.94 26.10
N ASN A 138 17.06 0.80 25.67
CA ASN A 138 18.34 0.29 26.15
C ASN A 138 19.25 -0.25 25.01
N LEU A 139 19.51 0.54 23.97
CA LEU A 139 20.45 0.13 22.92
C LEU A 139 21.72 1.00 22.94
N ASN A 140 22.82 0.38 23.36
CA ASN A 140 24.19 0.93 23.27
C ASN A 140 24.64 1.19 21.82
N ASP A 141 23.88 0.69 20.83
CA ASP A 141 24.12 0.91 19.41
C ASP A 141 23.16 1.99 18.87
N PRO A 142 23.66 3.15 18.41
CA PRO A 142 22.83 4.27 17.95
C PRO A 142 22.07 3.99 16.63
N PHE A 143 22.44 2.96 15.87
CA PHE A 143 21.74 2.60 14.63
C PHE A 143 21.54 1.08 14.50
N ARG A 144 20.86 0.65 13.44
CA ARG A 144 20.78 -0.76 13.03
C ARG A 144 20.83 -0.79 11.50
N THR A 145 21.74 -1.58 10.94
CA THR A 145 21.85 -1.74 9.49
C THR A 145 21.24 -3.08 9.06
N ARG A 146 20.44 -3.07 8.00
CA ARG A 146 19.89 -4.26 7.35
C ARG A 146 20.21 -4.20 5.86
N THR A 147 20.64 -5.31 5.26
CA THR A 147 20.86 -5.42 3.82
C THR A 147 19.88 -6.42 3.24
N TRP A 148 19.17 -6.03 2.18
CA TRP A 148 18.16 -6.83 1.50
C TRP A 148 18.62 -7.18 0.10
N VAL A 149 18.37 -8.41 -0.33
CA VAL A 149 18.62 -8.89 -1.70
C VAL A 149 17.31 -9.25 -2.38
N TYR A 150 17.25 -8.98 -3.68
CA TYR A 150 16.03 -9.14 -4.48
C TYR A 150 16.29 -10.04 -5.69
N ALA A 151 15.40 -11.01 -5.91
CA ALA A 151 15.47 -11.93 -7.04
C ALA A 151 14.24 -11.78 -7.94
N TYR A 152 14.44 -11.90 -9.25
CA TYR A 152 13.39 -11.73 -10.26
C TYR A 152 13.30 -12.94 -11.18
N ASN A 153 12.11 -13.24 -11.68
CA ASN A 153 11.94 -14.21 -12.77
C ASN A 153 12.27 -13.58 -14.15
N ALA A 154 12.26 -14.40 -15.20
CA ALA A 154 12.52 -13.95 -16.57
C ALA A 154 11.52 -12.91 -17.11
N LYS A 155 10.32 -12.82 -16.52
CA LYS A 155 9.31 -11.79 -16.85
C LYS A 155 9.56 -10.47 -16.10
N GLY A 156 10.58 -10.42 -15.23
CA GLY A 156 10.90 -9.24 -14.44
C GLY A 156 9.99 -9.01 -13.24
N GLN A 157 9.37 -10.07 -12.73
CA GLN A 157 8.53 -10.03 -11.52
C GLN A 157 9.39 -10.47 -10.33
N LEU A 158 9.25 -9.79 -9.19
CA LEU A 158 9.99 -10.08 -7.97
C LEU A 158 9.55 -11.45 -7.42
N ILE A 159 10.45 -12.42 -7.30
CA ILE A 159 10.12 -13.75 -6.78
C ILE A 159 10.62 -13.97 -5.35
N SER A 160 11.61 -13.19 -4.90
CA SER A 160 12.05 -13.22 -3.50
C SER A 160 12.70 -11.92 -3.06
N CYS A 161 12.53 -11.59 -1.78
CA CYS A 161 13.23 -10.55 -1.04
C CYS A 161 13.71 -11.15 0.28
N GLY A 162 14.99 -11.02 0.64
CA GLY A 162 15.52 -11.60 1.87
C GLY A 162 16.62 -10.78 2.51
N GLU A 163 16.78 -10.91 3.83
CA GLU A 163 17.87 -10.25 4.53
C GLU A 163 19.19 -11.00 4.21
N LYS A 164 20.16 -10.30 3.61
CA LYS A 164 21.39 -10.87 3.03
C LYS A 164 22.16 -11.79 3.98
N TYR A 165 22.17 -11.45 5.27
CA TYR A 165 22.92 -12.16 6.31
C TYR A 165 22.03 -13.04 7.20
N LYS A 166 20.74 -13.19 6.86
CA LYS A 166 19.77 -14.03 7.58
C LYS A 166 18.91 -14.82 6.61
N ALA A 167 19.44 -15.92 6.09
CA ALA A 167 18.78 -16.74 5.07
C ALA A 167 17.37 -17.25 5.47
N GLY A 168 17.07 -17.33 6.77
CA GLY A 168 15.74 -17.68 7.25
C GLY A 168 14.71 -16.54 7.21
N THR A 169 15.13 -15.29 7.02
CA THR A 169 14.26 -14.11 6.95
C THR A 169 14.09 -13.68 5.51
N ARG A 170 13.00 -14.10 4.88
CA ARG A 170 12.71 -13.85 3.46
C ARG A 170 11.22 -13.87 3.16
N THR A 171 10.82 -13.19 2.09
CA THR A 171 9.50 -13.27 1.49
C THR A 171 9.65 -13.86 0.09
N GLU A 172 8.75 -14.75 -0.26
CA GLU A 172 8.62 -15.39 -1.57
C GLU A 172 7.30 -14.96 -2.21
N TYR A 173 7.33 -14.79 -3.53
CA TYR A 173 6.23 -14.25 -4.32
C TYR A 173 5.90 -15.19 -5.47
N SER A 174 4.65 -15.63 -5.54
CA SER A 174 4.14 -16.47 -6.62
C SER A 174 3.17 -15.69 -7.50
N TYR A 175 3.08 -16.10 -8.76
CA TYR A 175 2.28 -15.44 -9.78
C TYR A 175 1.40 -16.45 -10.50
N ASN A 176 0.16 -16.07 -10.75
CA ASN A 176 -0.74 -16.87 -11.58
C ASN A 176 -0.37 -16.77 -13.08
N ALA A 177 -1.06 -17.56 -13.91
CA ALA A 177 -0.81 -17.62 -15.35
C ALA A 177 -0.95 -16.26 -16.06
N GLN A 178 -1.78 -15.36 -15.53
CA GLN A 178 -2.01 -14.01 -16.05
C GLN A 178 -0.92 -13.02 -15.60
N GLY A 179 0.04 -13.45 -14.78
CA GLY A 179 1.13 -12.62 -14.28
C GLY A 179 0.74 -11.70 -13.12
N ASN A 180 -0.34 -12.03 -12.40
CA ASN A 180 -0.71 -11.34 -11.18
C ASN A 180 -0.16 -12.07 -9.96
N LEU A 181 0.31 -11.33 -8.95
CA LEU A 181 0.79 -11.87 -7.68
C LEU A 181 -0.37 -12.59 -6.98
N ASP A 182 -0.31 -13.91 -6.79
CA ASP A 182 -1.42 -14.67 -6.21
C ASP A 182 -1.17 -15.13 -4.78
N LEU A 183 0.10 -15.36 -4.43
CA LEU A 183 0.51 -15.80 -3.12
C LEU A 183 1.80 -15.12 -2.69
N VAL A 184 1.81 -14.67 -1.44
CA VAL A 184 3.01 -14.19 -0.76
C VAL A 184 3.26 -15.04 0.47
N THR A 185 4.50 -15.48 0.66
CA THR A 185 4.89 -16.38 1.74
C THR A 185 6.08 -15.79 2.46
N THR A 186 5.94 -15.51 3.75
CA THR A 186 6.99 -14.87 4.55
C THR A 186 7.53 -15.82 5.61
N TYR A 187 8.85 -15.88 5.70
CA TYR A 187 9.62 -16.67 6.65
C TYR A 187 10.36 -15.74 7.62
N TRP A 188 10.47 -16.17 8.88
CA TRP A 188 11.20 -15.44 9.89
C TRP A 188 12.11 -16.41 10.66
N GLU A 189 13.43 -16.17 10.57
CA GLU A 189 14.45 -17.11 11.06
C GLU A 189 14.27 -17.56 12.52
N PRO A 190 13.86 -16.69 13.48
CA PRO A 190 13.62 -17.10 14.87
C PRO A 190 12.45 -18.07 15.07
N MET A 191 11.51 -18.18 14.12
CA MET A 191 10.35 -19.09 14.25
C MET A 191 10.57 -20.40 13.49
N SER A 192 10.99 -20.35 12.23
CA SER A 192 11.29 -21.53 11.43
C SER A 192 11.96 -21.15 10.10
N LYS A 193 12.87 -21.99 9.61
CA LYS A 193 13.43 -21.87 8.25
C LYS A 193 12.55 -22.53 7.19
N VAL A 194 11.68 -23.44 7.62
CA VAL A 194 10.92 -24.36 6.76
C VAL A 194 9.44 -24.00 6.73
N ASN A 195 8.86 -23.61 7.86
CA ASN A 195 7.46 -23.23 7.96
C ASN A 195 7.33 -21.71 7.76
N PRO A 196 6.40 -21.26 6.90
CA PRO A 196 6.14 -19.85 6.77
C PRO A 196 5.54 -19.30 8.06
N TRP A 197 5.93 -18.09 8.42
CA TRP A 197 5.33 -17.39 9.55
C TRP A 197 3.93 -16.87 9.18
N TYR A 198 3.75 -16.40 7.94
CA TYR A 198 2.42 -16.13 7.39
C TYR A 198 2.40 -16.25 5.86
N THR A 199 1.20 -16.40 5.32
CA THR A 199 0.93 -16.30 3.88
C THR A 199 -0.16 -15.28 3.58
N ILE A 200 -0.13 -14.69 2.40
CA ILE A 200 -1.18 -13.78 1.90
C ILE A 200 -1.65 -14.29 0.54
N SER A 201 -2.91 -14.67 0.44
CA SER A 201 -3.56 -15.04 -0.81
C SER A 201 -4.29 -13.84 -1.40
N LEU A 202 -4.07 -13.58 -2.69
CA LEU A 202 -4.52 -12.36 -3.37
C LEU A 202 -5.50 -12.70 -4.50
N LYS A 203 -6.59 -11.94 -4.59
CA LYS A 203 -7.58 -12.04 -5.67
C LYS A 203 -7.74 -10.69 -6.37
N TYR A 204 -8.17 -10.71 -7.61
CA TYR A 204 -8.19 -9.55 -8.50
C TYR A 204 -9.60 -9.19 -8.95
N LEU A 205 -9.81 -7.90 -9.20
CA LEU A 205 -11.10 -7.35 -9.58
C LEU A 205 -11.45 -7.78 -11.01
N GLU A 206 -12.49 -8.59 -11.15
CA GLU A 206 -13.00 -9.06 -12.44
C GLU A 206 -13.74 -7.94 -13.19
N ASN A 207 -13.60 -7.92 -14.51
CA ASN A 207 -14.26 -7.00 -15.40
C ASN A 207 -15.54 -7.64 -15.99
N ASN A 208 -16.59 -7.70 -15.17
CA ASN A 208 -17.86 -8.33 -15.53
C ASN A 208 -18.53 -7.66 -16.75
N ALA A 209 -18.32 -6.35 -16.95
CA ALA A 209 -18.89 -5.61 -18.08
C ALA A 209 -18.36 -6.12 -19.43
N ARG A 210 -17.06 -6.44 -19.51
CA ARG A 210 -16.46 -7.03 -20.72
C ARG A 210 -16.75 -8.51 -20.89
N GLN A 211 -16.88 -9.26 -19.79
CA GLN A 211 -17.31 -10.67 -19.85
C GLN A 211 -18.67 -10.80 -20.57
N ASN A 212 -19.61 -9.89 -20.28
CA ASN A 212 -20.94 -9.87 -20.91
C ASN A 212 -20.92 -9.50 -22.41
N GLN A 213 -19.86 -8.84 -22.90
CA GLN A 213 -19.71 -8.48 -24.31
C GLN A 213 -19.15 -9.63 -25.17
N ASN A 214 -18.66 -10.72 -24.55
CA ASN A 214 -18.13 -11.89 -25.24
C ASN A 214 -18.87 -13.20 -24.84
N PRO A 215 -20.19 -13.32 -25.04
CA PRO A 215 -21.02 -14.41 -24.50
C PRO A 215 -20.73 -15.83 -25.03
N GLY A 216 -19.65 -16.05 -25.80
CA GLY A 216 -19.19 -17.37 -26.26
C GLY A 216 -17.80 -17.78 -25.75
N LYS A 217 -17.09 -16.91 -25.02
CA LYS A 217 -15.78 -17.21 -24.40
C LYS A 217 -15.95 -17.55 -22.92
N ILE A 218 -16.84 -18.50 -22.65
CA ILE A 218 -17.01 -19.10 -21.33
C ILE A 218 -15.62 -19.59 -20.91
N ASN A 219 -15.05 -19.00 -19.84
CA ASN A 219 -13.73 -19.27 -19.22
C ASN A 219 -12.61 -18.22 -19.38
N VAL A 220 -12.81 -17.07 -20.04
CA VAL A 220 -11.81 -15.98 -19.99
C VAL A 220 -12.20 -14.96 -18.93
N ILE A 221 -11.59 -15.06 -17.74
CA ILE A 221 -11.71 -14.02 -16.71
C ILE A 221 -10.86 -12.82 -17.17
N GLU A 222 -11.54 -11.72 -17.50
CA GLU A 222 -10.89 -10.42 -17.67
C GLU A 222 -10.83 -9.69 -16.33
N TYR A 223 -9.71 -9.03 -16.05
CA TYR A 223 -9.52 -8.24 -14.84
C TYR A 223 -9.41 -6.76 -15.18
N VAL A 224 -9.69 -5.90 -14.20
CA VAL A 224 -9.49 -4.45 -14.33
C VAL A 224 -8.01 -4.13 -14.17
N GLU A 225 -7.40 -3.52 -15.18
CA GLU A 225 -5.98 -3.16 -15.17
C GLU A 225 -5.68 -2.09 -14.11
N ASP A 226 -4.61 -2.30 -13.36
CA ASP A 226 -4.06 -1.30 -12.45
C ASP A 226 -3.03 -0.45 -13.20
N LYS A 227 -3.48 0.72 -13.69
CA LYS A 227 -2.65 1.63 -14.49
C LYS A 227 -1.58 2.36 -13.66
N TYR A 228 -1.67 2.31 -12.32
CA TYR A 228 -0.68 2.90 -11.42
C TYR A 228 -0.54 2.03 -10.16
N PRO A 229 0.16 0.88 -10.25
CA PRO A 229 0.15 -0.12 -9.20
C PRO A 229 0.84 0.35 -7.92
N THR A 230 0.04 0.79 -6.95
CA THR A 230 0.46 1.11 -5.57
C THR A 230 -0.03 0.08 -4.55
N ASN A 231 -0.81 -0.90 -5.00
CA ASN A 231 -1.59 -1.82 -4.16
C ASN A 231 -0.76 -2.89 -3.43
N PHE A 232 0.52 -3.08 -3.76
CA PHE A 232 1.34 -4.19 -3.22
C PHE A 232 2.39 -3.75 -2.21
N ASN A 233 2.41 -2.46 -1.88
CA ASN A 233 3.51 -1.87 -1.12
C ASN A 233 3.52 -2.22 0.37
N TRP A 234 2.45 -2.83 0.88
CA TRP A 234 2.39 -3.42 2.22
C TRP A 234 2.86 -4.88 2.26
N ILE A 235 3.20 -5.49 1.11
CA ILE A 235 3.50 -6.93 0.97
C ILE A 235 5.00 -7.21 0.73
N LEU A 236 5.80 -6.18 0.55
CA LEU A 236 7.11 -6.29 -0.09
C LEU A 236 8.27 -6.66 0.84
N GLN A 237 8.08 -6.77 2.17
CA GLN A 237 9.19 -7.08 3.08
C GLN A 237 8.89 -8.11 4.18
N PRO A 238 9.85 -9.02 4.43
CA PRO A 238 9.75 -10.05 5.48
C PRO A 238 10.10 -9.43 6.82
N THR A 239 9.20 -8.66 7.40
CA THR A 239 9.32 -8.38 8.83
C THR A 239 7.99 -8.49 9.53
N PRO A 240 7.98 -9.11 10.71
CA PRO A 240 6.79 -9.16 11.51
C PRO A 240 6.23 -7.80 11.88
N TYR A 241 4.89 -7.78 11.89
CA TYR A 241 4.03 -7.09 12.84
C TYR A 241 4.44 -7.39 14.30
N SER A 242 5.73 -7.33 14.61
CA SER A 242 6.14 -7.09 15.98
C SER A 242 5.77 -5.63 16.25
N TYR A 243 5.07 -5.40 17.36
CA TYR A 243 4.71 -4.08 17.85
C TYR A 243 5.93 -3.12 17.95
N ILE A 244 7.14 -3.68 17.90
CA ILE A 244 8.46 -3.05 17.92
C ILE A 244 8.81 -2.37 16.59
N ASP A 245 8.40 -2.95 15.45
CA ASP A 245 8.80 -2.49 14.12
C ASP A 245 7.69 -1.66 13.42
N TYR A 246 6.49 -1.48 13.99
CA TYR A 246 5.43 -0.63 13.39
C TYR A 246 5.91 0.78 13.02
N TYR A 247 6.90 1.29 13.75
CA TYR A 247 7.52 2.59 13.52
C TYR A 247 8.88 2.53 12.79
N ALA A 248 9.44 1.32 12.60
CA ALA A 248 10.81 1.02 12.15
C ALA A 248 10.91 0.01 10.99
N GLN A 249 9.79 -0.44 10.42
CA GLN A 249 9.82 -1.23 9.20
C GLN A 249 10.41 -0.36 8.10
N ALA A 250 11.31 -0.98 7.33
CA ALA A 250 11.48 -0.57 5.96
C ALA A 250 10.09 -0.42 5.36
N ILE A 251 9.74 0.81 5.01
CA ILE A 251 8.57 1.06 4.20
C ILE A 251 9.01 0.50 2.86
N PRO A 252 8.45 -0.63 2.40
CA PRO A 252 8.78 -1.07 1.08
C PRO A 252 8.43 0.08 0.16
N GLU A 253 9.41 0.47 -0.64
CA GLU A 253 9.35 1.75 -1.28
C GLU A 253 8.13 1.84 -2.20
N ARG A 254 7.12 2.58 -1.72
CA ARG A 254 5.76 2.52 -2.25
C ARG A 254 5.66 3.15 -3.63
N TYR A 255 6.53 4.12 -3.87
CA TYR A 255 6.38 5.04 -4.99
C TYR A 255 7.53 4.93 -6.00
N LEU A 256 8.65 4.27 -5.64
CA LEU A 256 9.68 3.91 -6.61
C LEU A 256 9.28 2.65 -7.38
N LYS A 257 9.34 2.73 -8.71
CA LYS A 257 9.05 1.62 -9.61
C LYS A 257 10.28 0.73 -9.84
N ILE A 258 10.95 0.33 -8.76
CA ILE A 258 12.26 -0.36 -8.80
C ILE A 258 12.18 -1.88 -8.57
N TYR A 259 11.02 -2.40 -8.15
CA TYR A 259 10.82 -3.83 -7.88
C TYR A 259 10.18 -4.59 -9.04
N GLY A 260 10.29 -4.06 -10.26
CA GLY A 260 9.67 -4.67 -11.44
C GLY A 260 8.14 -4.62 -11.40
N LYS A 261 7.50 -5.63 -11.99
CA LYS A 261 6.03 -5.72 -12.09
C LYS A 261 5.51 -6.70 -11.05
N MET A 262 4.83 -6.20 -10.02
CA MET A 262 4.14 -7.05 -9.05
C MET A 262 2.85 -7.61 -9.66
N SER A 263 1.89 -6.77 -10.00
CA SER A 263 0.67 -7.24 -10.67
C SER A 263 0.23 -6.30 -11.76
N LYS A 264 -0.59 -6.81 -12.67
CA LYS A 264 -1.17 -6.03 -13.76
C LYS A 264 -2.54 -5.46 -13.40
N ASN A 265 -3.24 -6.06 -12.45
CA ASN A 265 -4.66 -5.78 -12.22
C ASN A 265 -4.94 -5.30 -10.80
N LEU A 266 -6.07 -4.61 -10.63
CA LEU A 266 -6.53 -4.11 -9.34
C LEU A 266 -6.86 -5.28 -8.41
N LEU A 267 -6.39 -5.17 -7.17
CA LEU A 267 -6.59 -6.18 -6.14
C LEU A 267 -8.04 -6.13 -5.64
N ALA A 268 -8.78 -7.22 -5.66
CA ALA A 268 -10.11 -7.31 -5.08
C ALA A 268 -10.07 -7.73 -3.61
N SER A 269 -9.16 -8.64 -3.24
CA SER A 269 -9.00 -9.04 -1.84
C SER A 269 -7.61 -9.55 -1.52
N ALA A 270 -7.28 -9.44 -0.24
CA ALA A 270 -6.09 -10.00 0.38
C ALA A 270 -6.52 -10.80 1.61
N ASN A 271 -6.01 -12.03 1.75
CA ASN A 271 -6.36 -12.92 2.85
C ASN A 271 -5.07 -13.41 3.50
N TRP A 272 -4.83 -12.98 4.73
CA TRP A 272 -3.72 -13.36 5.56
C TRP A 272 -4.05 -14.66 6.29
N HIS A 273 -3.09 -15.56 6.30
CA HIS A 273 -3.12 -16.76 7.11
C HIS A 273 -1.86 -16.79 7.98
N VAL A 274 -2.06 -16.82 9.29
CA VAL A 274 -1.00 -16.95 10.29
C VAL A 274 -1.32 -18.20 11.09
N GLU A 275 -0.35 -19.10 11.21
CA GLU A 275 -0.52 -20.33 11.97
C GLU A 275 -0.92 -20.00 13.42
N GLY A 276 -2.03 -20.59 13.89
CA GLY A 276 -2.56 -20.36 15.23
C GLY A 276 -3.38 -19.07 15.44
N MET A 277 -3.41 -18.12 14.50
CA MET A 277 -4.25 -16.91 14.58
C MET A 277 -5.44 -16.88 13.61
N GLY A 278 -5.52 -17.88 12.71
CA GLY A 278 -6.63 -18.02 11.77
C GLY A 278 -6.48 -17.17 10.51
N TYR A 279 -7.61 -16.91 9.85
CA TYR A 279 -7.70 -16.10 8.64
C TYR A 279 -8.20 -14.71 8.97
N HIS A 280 -7.53 -13.71 8.42
CA HIS A 280 -7.95 -12.31 8.43
C HIS A 280 -7.83 -11.80 7.01
N GLY A 281 -8.69 -10.89 6.58
CA GLY A 281 -8.70 -10.46 5.20
C GLY A 281 -9.12 -9.01 5.03
N SER A 282 -9.06 -8.57 3.78
CA SER A 282 -9.56 -7.27 3.38
C SER A 282 -10.09 -7.36 1.96
N ASN A 283 -11.23 -6.73 1.75
CA ASN A 283 -11.82 -6.53 0.43
C ASN A 283 -11.61 -5.09 -0.01
N PHE A 284 -11.47 -4.88 -1.32
CA PHE A 284 -11.20 -3.57 -1.89
C PHE A 284 -12.23 -3.23 -2.97
N THR A 285 -12.68 -1.98 -2.96
CA THR A 285 -13.47 -1.40 -4.05
C THR A 285 -12.81 -0.13 -4.56
N TYR A 286 -13.08 0.23 -5.81
CA TYR A 286 -12.39 1.33 -6.49
C TYR A 286 -13.37 2.20 -7.26
N SER A 287 -13.12 3.51 -7.22
CA SER A 287 -13.65 4.48 -8.17
C SER A 287 -12.55 4.79 -9.18
N LEU A 288 -12.90 4.82 -10.48
CA LEU A 288 -11.97 5.12 -11.58
C LEU A 288 -12.41 6.38 -12.31
N ASN A 289 -11.46 7.15 -12.86
CA ASN A 289 -11.77 8.20 -13.82
C ASN A 289 -12.10 7.62 -15.21
N ALA A 290 -12.52 8.47 -16.15
CA ALA A 290 -12.88 8.08 -17.52
C ALA A 290 -11.75 7.37 -18.28
N ASP A 291 -10.49 7.63 -17.92
CA ASP A 291 -9.31 7.01 -18.53
C ASP A 291 -8.87 5.74 -17.78
N GLY A 292 -9.61 5.29 -16.77
CA GLY A 292 -9.40 4.04 -16.03
C GLY A 292 -8.33 4.09 -14.94
N TYR A 293 -7.95 5.29 -14.48
CA TYR A 293 -7.07 5.45 -13.31
C TYR A 293 -7.89 5.51 -12.03
N VAL A 294 -7.41 4.86 -10.96
CA VAL A 294 -8.05 4.87 -9.64
C VAL A 294 -8.09 6.29 -9.10
N THR A 295 -9.27 6.81 -8.74
CA THR A 295 -9.46 8.08 -8.03
C THR A 295 -9.79 7.88 -6.55
N GLU A 296 -10.31 6.71 -6.19
CA GLU A 296 -10.59 6.33 -4.80
C GLU A 296 -10.44 4.81 -4.64
N ARG A 297 -9.89 4.38 -3.51
CA ARG A 297 -9.95 2.99 -3.03
C ARG A 297 -10.62 2.97 -1.67
N LYS A 298 -11.54 2.03 -1.47
CA LYS A 298 -12.07 1.68 -0.14
C LYS A 298 -11.58 0.30 0.26
N ARG A 299 -11.20 0.14 1.53
CA ARG A 299 -10.84 -1.14 2.13
C ARG A 299 -11.88 -1.51 3.19
N PHE A 300 -12.36 -2.74 3.13
CA PHE A 300 -13.30 -3.32 4.07
C PHE A 300 -12.65 -4.52 4.76
N ASP A 301 -13.06 -4.79 5.98
CA ASP A 301 -12.78 -6.06 6.64
C ASP A 301 -13.49 -7.21 5.87
N ASP A 302 -12.92 -8.41 5.87
CA ASP A 302 -13.47 -9.54 5.10
C ASP A 302 -14.55 -10.32 5.86
N GLN A 303 -14.48 -10.33 7.19
CA GLN A 303 -15.44 -11.01 8.06
C GLN A 303 -16.63 -10.11 8.36
N TYR A 304 -16.37 -8.80 8.49
CA TYR A 304 -17.37 -7.79 8.75
C TYR A 304 -17.33 -6.75 7.63
N PRO A 305 -18.45 -6.37 7.00
CA PRO A 305 -18.47 -5.37 5.92
C PRO A 305 -18.22 -3.93 6.44
N GLN A 306 -17.42 -3.78 7.48
CA GLN A 306 -16.99 -2.51 8.04
C GLN A 306 -15.97 -1.85 7.11
N LEU A 307 -16.21 -0.58 6.78
CA LEU A 307 -15.24 0.27 6.10
C LEU A 307 -14.06 0.55 7.04
N LEU A 308 -12.86 0.11 6.65
CA LEU A 308 -11.62 0.30 7.40
C LEU A 308 -10.86 1.54 6.95
N GLU A 309 -10.90 1.86 5.65
CA GLU A 309 -10.12 2.94 5.06
C GLU A 309 -10.78 3.44 3.77
N THR A 310 -10.70 4.75 3.55
CA THR A 310 -10.93 5.39 2.25
C THR A 310 -9.67 6.14 1.87
N GLU A 311 -9.14 5.87 0.67
CA GLU A 311 -7.91 6.47 0.17
C GLU A 311 -8.18 7.14 -1.19
N ALA A 312 -8.01 8.47 -1.24
CA ALA A 312 -8.18 9.25 -2.47
C ALA A 312 -6.89 9.30 -3.29
N TYR A 313 -7.00 9.41 -4.61
CA TYR A 313 -5.89 9.43 -5.55
C TYR A 313 -6.03 10.63 -6.49
N ASP A 314 -5.01 11.49 -6.53
CA ASP A 314 -4.95 12.62 -7.44
C ASP A 314 -3.76 12.50 -8.38
N TYR A 315 -3.96 12.91 -9.63
CA TYR A 315 -2.95 12.86 -10.68
C TYR A 315 -2.78 14.23 -11.32
N ASN A 316 -1.53 14.58 -11.60
CA ASN A 316 -1.25 15.58 -12.62
C ASN A 316 -1.37 14.92 -14.00
N VAL A 317 -2.17 15.52 -14.88
CA VAL A 317 -2.40 15.05 -16.25
C VAL A 317 -1.67 15.97 -17.20
N SER A 318 -0.77 15.40 -18.00
CA SER A 318 -0.04 16.09 -19.06
C SER A 318 -0.28 15.42 -20.40
N TYR A 319 -0.08 16.14 -21.50
CA TYR A 319 -0.23 15.59 -22.84
C TYR A 319 1.14 15.33 -23.45
N LEU A 320 1.31 14.14 -24.02
CA LEU A 320 2.52 13.78 -24.76
C LEU A 320 2.47 14.41 -26.15
N GLY A 321 3.58 15.02 -26.57
CA GLY A 321 3.73 15.56 -27.93
C GLY A 321 3.50 17.06 -28.10
N VAL A 322 3.24 17.80 -27.01
CA VAL A 322 3.25 19.27 -27.02
C VAL A 322 4.52 19.75 -26.34
N SER A 323 5.53 20.12 -27.13
CA SER A 323 6.53 21.08 -26.67
C SER A 323 5.92 22.47 -26.90
N LEU A 324 5.69 23.22 -25.82
CA LEU A 324 5.42 24.65 -25.92
C LEU A 324 6.67 25.39 -26.38
#